data_AF-A0AAU5ETU0-F1
#
_entry.id   AF-A0AAU5ETU0-F1
#
_cell.length_a   1.000
_cell.length_b   1.000
_cell.length_c   1.000
_cell.angle_alpha   90.00
_cell.angle_beta   90.00
_cell.angle_gamma   90.00
#
_symmetry.space_group_name_H-M   'P 1'
#
loop_
_entity.id
_entity.type
_entity.pdbx_description
1 polymer ?
#
loop_
_entity_poly.entity_id
_entity_poly.type
_entity_poly.pdbx_seq_one_letter_code
_entity_poly.pdbx_strand_id
1 'polypeptide(L)'
;MVVLLELLTSDFPGAPGRQVRGACCFPGPSPRGTASVSDKEPPMTATTTTPTTTPEQTISDARARIDALDDRIIGLIQERVAVSAVVQETRISSGGRRVSLTRENEILRHYSDALGKPGTALAMTLLELSRGRI
;
A
#
# COMPACT_ATOMS: atom_id res chain seq x y z
N MET A 1 13.89 -33.34 -2.59
CA MET A 1 13.30 -32.30 -3.46
C MET A 1 13.41 -30.97 -2.74
N VAL A 2 14.64 -30.44 -2.75
CA VAL A 2 15.00 -29.20 -2.07
C VAL A 2 14.77 -28.11 -3.10
N VAL A 3 13.75 -27.29 -2.87
CA VAL A 3 13.43 -26.15 -3.73
C VAL A 3 14.60 -25.18 -3.66
N LEU A 4 15.27 -25.07 -4.81
CA LEU A 4 16.18 -24.01 -5.19
C LEU A 4 15.52 -22.65 -4.87
N LEU A 5 15.96 -21.99 -3.81
CA LEU A 5 15.71 -20.56 -3.57
C LEU A 5 17.02 -19.81 -3.81
N GLU A 6 17.52 -19.96 -5.03
CA GLU A 6 18.65 -19.21 -5.54
C GLU A 6 18.17 -17.91 -6.17
N LEU A 7 18.81 -16.81 -5.75
CA LEU A 7 19.19 -15.70 -6.61
C LEU A 7 18.09 -14.73 -7.07
N LEU A 8 17.51 -14.02 -6.10
CA LEU A 8 17.14 -12.62 -6.29
C LEU A 8 18.41 -11.75 -6.22
N THR A 9 19.24 -11.85 -7.25
CA THR A 9 20.30 -10.89 -7.53
C THR A 9 19.83 -9.91 -8.60
N SER A 10 19.62 -8.67 -8.14
CA SER A 10 20.29 -7.50 -8.70
C SER A 10 19.99 -7.12 -10.16
N ASP A 11 19.02 -6.24 -10.38
CA ASP A 11 19.21 -5.09 -11.29
C ASP A 11 18.15 -4.01 -11.03
N PHE A 12 18.51 -2.96 -10.30
CA PHE A 12 17.83 -1.66 -10.37
C PHE A 12 18.78 -0.55 -9.89
N PRO A 13 19.39 0.21 -10.82
CA PRO A 13 20.17 1.38 -10.47
C PRO A 13 19.32 2.65 -10.50
N GLY A 14 19.60 3.56 -9.56
CA GLY A 14 19.60 5.01 -9.83
C GLY A 14 18.42 5.83 -9.31
N ALA A 15 18.68 6.58 -8.23
CA ALA A 15 17.80 7.56 -7.59
C ALA A 15 17.74 8.92 -8.34
N PRO A 16 16.95 9.92 -7.87
CA PRO A 16 16.28 10.95 -8.69
C PRO A 16 17.04 12.26 -8.92
N GLY A 17 16.81 12.87 -10.09
CA GLY A 17 17.22 14.22 -10.47
C GLY A 17 16.24 15.30 -9.98
N ARG A 18 16.80 16.29 -9.29
CA ARG A 18 16.21 17.46 -8.65
C ARG A 18 15.71 18.50 -9.67
N GLN A 19 14.39 18.73 -9.76
CA GLN A 19 13.83 19.84 -10.54
C GLN A 19 13.55 21.05 -9.64
N VAL A 20 14.37 22.08 -9.80
CA VAL A 20 14.19 23.41 -9.19
C VAL A 20 13.14 24.15 -10.00
N ARG A 21 11.99 24.48 -9.42
CA ARG A 21 10.99 25.37 -10.07
C ARG A 21 11.09 26.76 -9.48
N GLY A 22 11.66 27.65 -10.27
CA GLY A 22 11.71 29.08 -10.05
C GLY A 22 10.32 29.73 -10.14
N ALA A 23 10.18 30.80 -9.37
CA ALA A 23 9.03 31.67 -9.29
C ALA A 23 8.77 32.42 -10.60
N CYS A 24 7.49 32.67 -10.91
CA CYS A 24 7.04 33.83 -11.67
C CYS A 24 5.65 34.23 -11.15
N CYS A 25 5.56 35.41 -10.56
CA CYS A 25 4.33 36.16 -10.32
C CYS A 25 3.79 36.69 -11.66
N PHE A 26 2.48 36.65 -11.88
CA PHE A 26 1.80 37.62 -12.75
C PHE A 26 0.36 37.88 -12.26
N PRO A 27 -0.10 39.15 -12.16
CA PRO A 27 -1.43 39.52 -11.69
C PRO A 27 -2.41 39.88 -12.83
N GLY A 28 -3.68 39.45 -12.70
CA GLY A 28 -4.94 40.02 -13.25
C GLY A 28 -5.13 40.12 -14.78
N PRO A 29 -6.33 40.50 -15.31
CA PRO A 29 -7.61 40.85 -14.65
C PRO A 29 -8.86 40.09 -15.19
N SER A 30 -10.00 40.22 -14.50
CA SER A 30 -11.35 39.84 -15.00
C SER A 30 -11.87 40.83 -16.06
N PRO A 31 -12.83 40.42 -16.91
CA PRO A 31 -14.20 40.90 -16.66
C PRO A 31 -15.32 39.88 -16.96
N ARG A 32 -16.50 40.32 -16.53
CA ARG A 32 -17.83 39.72 -16.43
C ARG A 32 -18.50 39.56 -17.81
N GLY A 33 -19.18 38.43 -18.05
CA GLY A 33 -20.05 38.21 -19.21
C GLY A 33 -21.26 37.36 -18.86
N THR A 34 -22.46 37.88 -19.13
CA THR A 34 -23.81 37.35 -18.82
C THR A 34 -24.56 37.00 -20.11
N ALA A 35 -25.32 35.89 -20.11
CA ALA A 35 -26.56 35.58 -20.88
C ALA A 35 -26.66 34.03 -21.03
N SER A 36 -27.66 33.32 -20.47
CA SER A 36 -29.08 33.18 -20.90
C SER A 36 -29.18 32.53 -22.30
N VAL A 37 -29.88 31.41 -22.57
CA VAL A 37 -31.32 31.11 -22.42
C VAL A 37 -31.57 29.59 -22.55
N SER A 38 -32.61 29.08 -21.87
CA SER A 38 -33.22 27.74 -21.99
C SER A 38 -33.79 27.42 -23.38
N ASP A 39 -33.67 26.17 -23.81
CA ASP A 39 -34.67 25.53 -24.67
C ASP A 39 -35.15 24.21 -24.06
N LYS A 40 -36.45 23.94 -24.23
CA LYS A 40 -37.31 22.95 -23.57
C LYS A 40 -37.97 22.11 -24.70
N GLU A 41 -37.63 20.82 -24.86
CA GLU A 41 -38.49 19.61 -24.60
C GLU A 41 -39.03 18.90 -25.90
N PRO A 42 -39.54 17.61 -25.96
CA PRO A 42 -39.47 16.35 -25.15
C PRO A 42 -39.00 15.10 -26.02
N PRO A 43 -39.41 13.82 -25.77
CA PRO A 43 -38.59 12.82 -25.10
C PRO A 43 -38.28 11.59 -25.98
N MET A 44 -37.09 11.00 -25.83
CA MET A 44 -36.85 9.63 -26.30
C MET A 44 -36.52 8.74 -25.12
N THR A 45 -37.43 7.78 -24.93
CA THR A 45 -37.32 6.57 -24.13
C THR A 45 -35.91 5.99 -24.18
N ALA A 46 -35.16 6.19 -23.11
CA ALA A 46 -34.13 5.27 -22.69
C ALA A 46 -34.29 5.12 -21.17
N THR A 47 -35.18 4.21 -20.78
CA THR A 47 -35.09 3.58 -19.47
C THR A 47 -33.82 2.72 -19.49
N THR A 48 -32.66 3.38 -19.43
CA THR A 48 -31.45 2.75 -18.95
C THR A 48 -31.63 2.75 -17.45
N THR A 49 -32.18 1.65 -16.93
CA THR A 49 -32.08 1.33 -15.50
C THR A 49 -30.63 1.02 -15.21
N THR A 50 -29.79 2.06 -15.18
CA THR A 50 -28.54 2.01 -14.44
C THR A 50 -28.96 1.64 -13.02
N PRO A 51 -28.45 0.55 -12.43
CA PRO A 51 -28.65 0.36 -11.00
C PRO A 51 -27.98 1.56 -10.34
N THR A 52 -28.78 2.53 -9.93
CA THR A 52 -28.31 3.63 -9.10
C THR A 52 -28.04 2.98 -7.75
N THR A 53 -26.86 2.34 -7.65
CA THR A 53 -26.33 1.88 -6.36
C THR A 53 -26.33 3.10 -5.48
N THR A 54 -27.12 3.05 -4.43
CA THR A 54 -27.17 4.16 -3.48
C THR A 54 -25.76 4.36 -2.91
N PRO A 55 -25.37 5.59 -2.55
CA PRO A 55 -24.09 5.84 -1.91
C PRO A 55 -23.86 4.91 -0.70
N GLU A 56 -24.94 4.60 0.03
CA GLU A 56 -24.96 3.67 1.16
C GLU A 56 -24.59 2.23 0.77
N GLN A 57 -25.14 1.71 -0.33
CA GLN A 57 -24.78 0.38 -0.85
C GLN A 57 -23.31 0.34 -1.29
N THR A 58 -22.82 1.38 -1.97
CA THR A 58 -21.40 1.46 -2.39
C THR A 58 -20.45 1.46 -1.20
N ILE A 59 -20.81 2.18 -0.13
CA ILE A 59 -20.02 2.22 1.10
C ILE A 59 -20.04 0.85 1.81
N SER A 60 -21.19 0.18 1.85
CA SER A 60 -21.31 -1.16 2.43
C SER A 60 -20.44 -2.17 1.67
N ASP A 61 -20.49 -2.17 0.34
CA ASP A 61 -19.68 -3.07 -0.50
C ASP A 61 -18.18 -2.80 -0.36
N ALA A 62 -17.79 -1.52 -0.27
CA ALA A 62 -16.40 -1.14 -0.03
C ALA A 62 -15.88 -1.61 1.33
N ARG A 63 -16.70 -1.54 2.38
CA ARG A 63 -16.35 -2.04 3.72
C ARG A 63 -16.19 -3.56 3.72
N ALA A 64 -17.12 -4.30 3.14
CA ALA A 64 -16.99 -5.75 3.01
C ALA A 64 -15.72 -6.16 2.25
N ARG A 65 -15.33 -5.38 1.24
CA ARG A 65 -14.05 -5.58 0.53
C ARG A 65 -12.84 -5.28 1.40
N ILE A 66 -12.89 -4.26 2.26
CA ILE A 66 -11.83 -3.97 3.23
C ILE A 66 -11.69 -5.13 4.21
N ASP A 67 -12.79 -5.62 4.77
CA ASP A 67 -12.78 -6.73 5.72
C ASP A 67 -12.14 -7.99 5.11
N ALA A 68 -12.49 -8.33 3.86
CA ALA A 68 -11.89 -9.46 3.15
C ALA A 68 -10.38 -9.26 2.86
N LEU A 69 -9.93 -8.02 2.64
CA LEU A 69 -8.51 -7.71 2.50
C LEU A 69 -7.79 -7.83 3.84
N ASP A 70 -8.40 -7.39 4.93
CA ASP A 70 -7.85 -7.46 6.28
C ASP A 70 -7.68 -8.91 6.73
N ASP A 71 -8.67 -9.78 6.48
CA ASP A 71 -8.56 -11.22 6.75
C ASP A 71 -7.36 -11.84 6.01
N ARG A 72 -7.17 -11.46 4.73
CA ARG A 72 -6.03 -11.92 3.94
C ARG A 72 -4.71 -11.39 4.47
N ILE A 73 -4.65 -10.13 4.89
CA ILE A 73 -3.45 -9.53 5.49
C ILE A 73 -3.10 -10.24 6.79
N ILE A 74 -4.08 -10.51 7.65
CA ILE A 74 -3.88 -11.24 8.91
C ILE A 74 -3.32 -12.64 8.62
N GLY A 75 -3.90 -13.36 7.66
CA GLY A 75 -3.39 -14.68 7.24
C GLY A 75 -1.94 -14.62 6.76
N LEU A 76 -1.59 -13.64 5.92
CA LEU A 76 -0.22 -13.45 5.43
C LEU A 76 0.75 -13.08 6.55
N ILE A 77 0.32 -12.29 7.53
CA ILE A 77 1.15 -11.94 8.70
C ILE A 77 1.42 -13.19 9.55
N GLN A 78 0.40 -14.01 9.81
CA GLN A 78 0.55 -15.25 10.57
C GLN A 78 1.52 -16.22 9.87
N GLU A 79 1.36 -16.40 8.56
CA GLU A 79 2.26 -17.21 7.75
C GLU A 79 3.71 -16.68 7.84
N ARG A 80 3.91 -15.37 7.70
CA ARG A 80 5.22 -14.73 7.83
C ARG A 80 5.85 -14.96 9.20
N VAL A 81 5.07 -14.89 10.28
CA VAL A 81 5.54 -15.15 11.65
C VAL A 81 5.95 -16.62 11.80
N ALA A 82 5.15 -17.55 11.28
CA ALA A 82 5.48 -18.98 11.31
C ALA A 82 6.79 -19.28 10.56
N VAL A 83 6.97 -18.74 9.35
CA VAL A 83 8.22 -18.89 8.59
C VAL A 83 9.41 -18.26 9.34
N SER A 84 9.22 -17.10 9.96
CA SER A 84 10.26 -16.42 10.73
C SER A 84 10.69 -17.22 11.97
N ALA A 85 9.78 -17.96 12.59
CA ALA A 85 10.09 -18.84 13.71
C ALA A 85 10.96 -20.03 13.27
N VAL A 86 10.66 -20.65 12.12
CA VAL A 86 11.47 -21.75 11.54
C VAL A 86 12.90 -21.28 11.26
N VAL A 87 13.07 -20.07 10.71
CA VAL A 87 14.40 -19.50 10.44
C VAL A 87 15.17 -19.25 11.74
N GLN A 88 14.51 -18.75 12.78
CA GLN A 88 15.15 -18.53 14.09
C GLN A 88 15.57 -19.85 14.74
N GLU A 89 14.71 -20.85 14.73
CA GLU A 89 15.01 -22.18 15.29
C GLU A 89 16.22 -22.82 14.60
N THR A 90 16.25 -22.75 13.26
CA THR A 90 17.39 -23.23 12.45
C THR A 90 18.69 -22.50 12.81
N ARG A 91 18.63 -21.20 13.10
CA ARG A 91 19.80 -20.42 13.52
C ARG A 91 20.29 -20.77 14.92
N ILE A 92 19.38 -20.92 15.87
CA ILE A 92 19.70 -21.27 17.25
C ILE A 92 20.33 -22.67 17.30
N SER A 93 19.74 -23.64 16.60
CA SER A 93 20.29 -25.00 16.48
C SER A 93 21.67 -25.03 15.81
N SER A 94 21.95 -24.09 14.91
CA SER A 94 23.27 -23.91 14.28
C SER A 94 24.29 -23.17 15.18
N GLY A 95 23.96 -22.86 16.43
CA GLY A 95 24.83 -22.12 17.37
C GLY A 95 24.95 -20.62 17.07
N GLY A 96 24.07 -20.09 16.21
CA GLY A 96 24.06 -18.69 15.81
C GLY A 96 23.30 -17.78 16.77
N ARG A 97 23.37 -16.47 16.51
CA ARG A 97 22.57 -15.46 17.21
C ARG A 97 21.09 -15.56 16.79
N ARG A 98 20.19 -15.39 17.75
CA ARG A 98 18.72 -15.38 17.53
C ARG A 98 18.27 -14.34 16.48
N VAL A 99 19.00 -13.23 16.34
CA VAL A 99 18.61 -12.08 15.51
C VAL A 99 19.77 -11.61 14.63
N SER A 100 19.49 -11.28 13.35
CA SER A 100 20.44 -10.61 12.44
C SER A 100 19.99 -9.18 12.16
N LEU A 101 20.74 -8.22 12.70
CA LEU A 101 20.49 -6.79 12.53
C LEU A 101 20.51 -6.35 11.06
N THR A 102 21.33 -6.98 10.21
CA THR A 102 21.36 -6.67 8.77
C THR A 102 20.01 -6.96 8.13
N ARG A 103 19.42 -8.13 8.43
CA ARG A 103 18.13 -8.53 7.86
C ARG A 103 16.98 -7.69 8.38
N GLU A 104 17.02 -7.29 9.65
CA GLU A 104 16.02 -6.39 10.23
C GLU A 104 16.04 -5.02 9.54
N ASN A 105 17.23 -4.46 9.29
CA ASN A 105 17.39 -3.21 8.57
C ASN A 105 16.87 -3.28 7.12
N GLU A 106 17.10 -4.40 6.43
CA GLU A 106 16.53 -4.62 5.08
C GLU A 106 15.00 -4.61 5.10
N ILE A 107 14.39 -5.25 6.10
CA ILE A 107 12.92 -5.29 6.25
C ILE A 107 12.40 -3.87 6.52
N LEU A 108 13.03 -3.11 7.41
CA LEU A 108 12.64 -1.73 7.69
C LEU A 108 12.67 -0.86 6.44
N ARG A 109 13.73 -0.97 5.62
CA ARG A 109 13.85 -0.26 4.35
C ARG A 109 12.76 -0.67 3.36
N HIS A 110 12.53 -1.97 3.20
CA HIS A 110 11.53 -2.47 2.27
C HIS A 110 10.12 -1.92 2.58
N TYR A 111 9.73 -1.91 3.85
CA TYR A 111 8.44 -1.36 4.25
C TYR A 111 8.41 0.17 4.19
N SER A 112 9.50 0.86 4.54
CA SER A 112 9.57 2.32 4.41
C SER A 112 9.51 2.78 2.96
N ASP A 113 10.06 2.01 2.04
CA ASP A 113 10.05 2.34 0.61
C ASP A 113 8.66 2.11 -0.01
N ALA A 114 7.95 1.07 0.43
CA ALA A 114 6.61 0.75 -0.06
C ALA A 114 5.50 1.63 0.52
N LEU A 115 5.56 1.95 1.81
CA LEU A 115 4.48 2.62 2.57
C LEU A 115 4.88 4.03 3.06
N GLY A 116 6.14 4.44 2.89
CA GLY A 116 6.67 5.69 3.42
C GLY A 116 6.88 5.65 4.94
N LYS A 117 6.66 6.80 5.59
CA LYS A 117 6.81 6.96 7.05
C LYS A 117 6.03 5.94 7.91
N PRO A 118 4.76 5.60 7.63
CA PRO A 118 4.04 4.60 8.42
C PRO A 118 4.57 3.18 8.22
N GLY A 119 5.28 2.91 7.11
CA GLY A 119 5.87 1.62 6.81
C GLY A 119 6.87 1.15 7.88
N THR A 120 7.69 2.06 8.40
CA THR A 120 8.64 1.74 9.46
C THR A 120 7.96 1.24 10.73
N ALA A 121 6.85 1.85 11.13
CA ALA A 121 6.11 1.45 12.34
C ALA A 121 5.46 0.06 12.18
N LEU A 122 4.93 -0.24 10.98
CA LEU A 122 4.40 -1.56 10.65
C LEU A 122 5.50 -2.62 10.67
N ALA A 123 6.63 -2.36 10.03
CA ALA A 123 7.77 -3.28 10.03
C ALA A 123 8.32 -3.54 11.43
N MET A 124 8.42 -2.50 12.26
CA MET A 124 8.79 -2.66 13.67
C MET A 124 7.84 -3.62 14.37
N THR A 125 6.53 -3.37 14.31
CA THR A 125 5.49 -4.24 14.92
C THR A 125 5.62 -5.70 14.46
N LEU A 126 5.82 -5.94 13.16
CA LEU A 126 6.01 -7.29 12.61
C LEU A 126 7.27 -7.98 13.14
N LEU A 127 8.37 -7.25 13.29
CA LEU A 127 9.60 -7.76 13.91
C LEU A 127 9.36 -8.08 15.40
N GLU A 128 8.52 -7.31 16.10
CA GLU A 128 8.19 -7.57 17.51
C GLU A 128 7.37 -8.84 17.70
N LEU A 129 6.40 -9.08 16.82
CA LEU A 129 5.63 -10.32 16.79
C LEU A 129 6.52 -11.53 16.49
N SER A 130 7.47 -11.37 15.56
CA SER A 130 8.34 -12.46 15.11
C SER A 130 9.36 -12.92 16.18
N ARG A 131 9.76 -12.04 17.10
CA ARG A 131 10.71 -12.34 18.19
C ARG A 131 10.05 -12.87 19.47
N GLY A 132 8.71 -13.01 19.49
CA GLY A 132 7.98 -13.52 20.64
C GLY A 132 8.04 -12.61 21.88
N ARG A 133 8.23 -11.30 21.71
CA ARG A 133 8.02 -10.32 22.81
C ARG A 133 6.56 -9.90 22.80
N ILE A 134 5.69 -10.76 23.32
CA ILE A 134 4.31 -10.46 23.71
C ILE A 134 4.02 -11.20 25.02
#